data_AF-A0A8H3ZQR2-F1
#
_entry.id   AF-A0A8H3ZQR2-F1
#
_cell.length_a   1.000
_cell.length_b   1.000
_cell.length_c   1.000
_cell.angle_alpha   90.00
_cell.angle_beta   90.00
_cell.angle_gamma   90.00
#
_symmetry.space_group_name_H-M   'P 1'
#
loop_
_entity.id
_entity.type
_entity.pdbx_description
1 polymer ?
#
loop_
_entity_poly.entity_id
_entity_poly.type
_entity_poly.pdbx_seq_one_letter_code
_entity_poly.pdbx_strand_id
1 'polypeptide(L)'
;MKFTSTVASLILAFAAGSTSAAPFPGGNVEVMDLSKPQGGNIEVLDVAQPKGGNVEVMDVSKPQGGNIEVLGAFDGGFAKVCRDIMLTNRIVNGKPVYSVRAICPDWMDQNFKTELQLNRCLMNDFGHLKWANLGHFDDSCYDCKLLSATDDVKMACTCAVGAKGTIGTTIALNEGIRNQGGAMWCGTQIGTRVPA
;
A
#
# COMPACT_ATOMS: atom_id res chain seq x y z
N MET A 1 21.04 30.22 32.23
CA MET A 1 20.74 29.12 31.29
C MET A 1 19.26 29.15 30.97
N LYS A 2 18.89 29.67 29.81
CA LYS A 2 17.54 29.60 29.25
C LYS A 2 17.72 29.46 27.74
N PHE A 3 17.36 28.31 27.19
CA PHE A 3 17.09 28.20 25.76
C PHE A 3 15.77 27.47 25.60
N THR A 4 14.79 28.26 25.19
CA THR A 4 13.41 27.90 24.87
C THR A 4 13.40 26.96 23.67
N SER A 5 12.80 25.77 23.84
CA SER A 5 12.57 24.80 22.78
C SER A 5 11.70 25.43 21.70
N THR A 6 12.20 25.48 20.46
CA THR A 6 11.44 25.91 19.29
C THR A 6 11.31 24.68 18.39
N VAL A 7 10.08 24.19 18.21
CA VAL A 7 9.77 23.13 17.25
C VAL A 7 10.05 23.70 15.86
N ALA A 8 11.12 23.25 15.21
CA ALA A 8 11.41 23.61 13.84
C ALA A 8 10.60 22.68 12.91
N SER A 9 9.39 23.11 12.55
CA SER A 9 8.69 22.53 11.41
C SER A 9 9.44 22.94 10.14
N LEU A 10 10.36 22.10 9.69
CA LEU A 10 10.98 22.27 8.37
C LEU A 10 9.98 21.76 7.34
N ILE A 11 9.11 22.65 6.87
CA ILE A 11 8.35 22.42 5.64
C ILE A 11 9.39 22.41 4.52
N LEU A 12 9.81 21.22 4.08
CA LEU A 12 10.42 21.10 2.76
C LEU A 12 9.31 21.43 1.76
N ALA A 13 9.19 22.72 1.45
CA ALA A 13 8.61 23.13 0.19
C ALA A 13 9.57 22.59 -0.86
N PHE A 14 9.26 21.40 -1.38
CA PHE A 14 9.71 21.06 -2.71
C PHE A 14 9.28 22.25 -3.57
N ALA A 15 10.22 22.89 -4.25
CA ALA A 15 9.89 23.74 -5.35
C ALA A 15 9.23 22.85 -6.41
N ALA A 16 7.95 22.52 -6.21
CA ALA A 16 7.00 22.49 -7.28
C ALA A 16 7.01 23.92 -7.79
N GLY A 17 7.92 24.20 -8.74
CA GLY A 17 7.89 25.42 -9.51
C GLY A 17 6.45 25.60 -9.97
N SER A 18 5.77 26.58 -9.39
CA SER A 18 4.45 26.99 -9.80
C SER A 18 4.59 27.64 -11.18
N THR A 19 4.65 26.80 -12.19
CA THR A 19 4.37 27.10 -13.59
C THR A 19 3.86 25.80 -14.20
N SER A 20 2.64 25.84 -14.73
CA SER A 20 2.07 24.79 -15.57
C SER A 20 3.12 24.21 -16.52
N ALA A 21 3.58 22.98 -16.31
CA ALA A 21 4.49 22.33 -17.24
C ALA A 21 4.41 20.79 -17.10
N ALA A 22 4.01 20.19 -18.23
CA ALA A 22 4.18 18.83 -18.73
C ALA A 22 4.51 17.65 -17.78
N PRO A 23 3.94 16.46 -18.04
CA PRO A 23 4.33 15.23 -17.34
C PRO A 23 5.80 14.91 -17.62
N PHE A 24 6.61 14.82 -16.56
CA PHE A 24 7.99 14.34 -16.65
C PHE A 24 8.00 12.88 -17.16
N PRO A 25 8.65 12.58 -18.30
CA PRO A 25 8.84 11.22 -18.77
C PRO A 25 10.11 10.65 -18.11
N GLY A 26 9.92 9.78 -17.11
CA GLY A 26 10.94 8.85 -16.58
C GLY A 26 12.23 9.49 -16.05
N GLY A 27 12.31 9.68 -14.72
CA GLY A 27 13.54 10.09 -14.06
C GLY A 27 13.58 9.61 -12.61
N ASN A 28 14.75 9.19 -12.14
CA ASN A 28 15.00 8.88 -10.74
C ASN A 28 15.01 10.17 -9.91
N VAL A 29 14.51 10.11 -8.68
CA VAL A 29 14.59 11.21 -7.71
C VAL A 29 15.67 10.86 -6.70
N GLU A 30 16.75 11.64 -6.67
CA GLU A 30 17.86 11.49 -5.72
C GLU A 30 17.76 12.58 -4.66
N VAL A 31 17.70 12.18 -3.39
CA VAL A 31 17.84 13.09 -2.24
C VAL A 31 19.27 12.96 -1.75
N MET A 32 20.08 14.00 -1.98
CA MET A 32 21.44 14.09 -1.46
C MET A 32 21.44 14.92 -0.16
N ASP A 33 21.99 14.35 0.91
CA ASP A 33 22.30 15.00 2.20
C ASP A 33 21.13 15.55 3.03
N LEU A 34 20.55 14.71 3.90
CA LEU A 34 19.75 15.14 5.05
C LEU A 34 20.69 15.49 6.23
N SER A 35 20.74 16.77 6.62
CA SER A 35 21.50 17.19 7.79
C SER A 35 20.88 16.66 9.09
N LYS A 36 21.73 16.16 10.00
CA LYS A 36 21.33 15.50 11.26
C LYS A 36 20.45 16.41 12.14
N PRO A 37 19.19 16.05 12.43
CA PRO A 37 18.43 16.73 13.47
C PRO A 37 19.04 16.42 14.85
N GLN A 38 19.17 17.43 15.70
CA GLN A 38 19.53 17.27 17.10
C GLN A 38 18.29 16.82 17.90
N GLY A 39 17.84 15.59 17.63
CA GLY A 39 16.69 14.93 18.27
C GLY A 39 15.35 15.13 17.55
N GLY A 40 14.58 14.04 17.41
CA GLY A 40 13.26 14.00 16.79
C GLY A 40 13.14 12.97 15.66
N ASN A 41 11.92 12.60 15.29
CA ASN A 41 11.68 11.80 14.09
C ASN A 41 11.80 12.68 12.84
N ILE A 42 12.33 12.12 11.76
CA ILE A 42 12.18 12.72 10.42
C ILE A 42 11.03 11.98 9.75
N GLU A 43 9.95 12.71 9.49
CA GLU A 43 8.80 12.19 8.75
C GLU A 43 8.76 12.82 7.38
N VAL A 44 8.86 11.98 6.34
CA VAL A 44 8.62 12.41 4.96
C VAL A 44 7.22 11.96 4.58
N LEU A 45 6.32 12.92 4.44
CA LEU A 45 4.92 12.70 4.06
C LEU A 45 4.74 12.94 2.55
N ASP A 46 3.88 12.16 1.92
CA ASP A 46 3.44 12.33 0.53
C ASP A 46 4.56 12.23 -0.54
N VAL A 47 5.50 11.29 -0.37
CA VAL A 47 6.43 10.93 -1.46
C VAL A 47 5.63 10.25 -2.57
N ALA A 48 5.33 10.99 -3.63
CA ALA A 48 4.73 10.44 -4.84
C ALA A 48 5.77 9.60 -5.60
N GLN A 49 5.47 8.33 -5.84
CA GLN A 49 6.33 7.47 -6.66
C GLN A 49 6.41 8.04 -8.10
N PRO A 50 7.60 8.23 -8.68
CA PRO A 50 7.72 8.67 -10.06
C PRO A 50 7.06 7.64 -10.99
N LYS A 51 6.44 8.10 -12.09
CA LYS A 51 5.76 7.24 -13.08
C LYS A 51 6.70 6.26 -13.82
N GLY A 52 7.98 6.25 -13.47
CA GLY A 52 9.02 5.31 -13.86
C GLY A 52 10.33 5.72 -13.18
N GLY A 53 11.02 4.76 -12.54
CA GLY A 53 12.25 4.98 -11.77
C GLY A 53 12.11 4.55 -10.31
N ASN A 54 13.25 4.40 -9.63
CA ASN A 54 13.29 4.15 -8.19
C ASN A 54 13.49 5.48 -7.45
N VAL A 55 12.98 5.58 -6.23
CA VAL A 55 13.44 6.58 -5.26
C VAL A 55 14.52 5.90 -4.44
N GLU A 56 15.77 6.26 -4.69
CA GLU A 56 16.91 5.75 -3.95
C GLU A 56 17.36 6.80 -2.94
N VAL A 57 17.34 6.41 -1.66
CA VAL A 57 17.91 7.23 -0.58
C VAL A 57 19.27 6.64 -0.26
N MET A 58 20.33 7.27 -0.78
CA MET A 58 21.70 6.90 -0.47
C MET A 58 22.12 7.63 0.82
N ASP A 59 22.68 6.89 1.77
CA ASP A 59 23.37 7.41 2.97
C ASP A 59 22.48 8.04 4.07
N VAL A 60 21.55 7.25 4.62
CA VAL A 60 20.74 7.66 5.78
C VAL A 60 21.50 7.41 7.09
N SER A 61 22.05 8.47 7.68
CA SER A 61 22.59 8.43 9.04
C SER A 61 21.46 8.33 10.08
N LYS A 62 21.47 7.28 10.91
CA LYS A 62 20.50 7.13 12.01
C LYS A 62 20.55 8.36 12.94
N PRO A 63 19.41 9.00 13.28
CA PRO A 63 19.42 10.17 14.16
C PRO A 63 19.88 9.77 15.57
N GLN A 64 20.46 10.71 16.31
CA GLN A 64 20.94 10.49 17.69
C GLN A 64 19.80 10.26 18.71
N GLY A 65 18.56 10.24 18.23
CA GLY A 65 17.35 9.77 18.91
C GLY A 65 16.14 9.90 17.97
N GLY A 66 15.30 8.88 17.87
CA GLY A 66 14.15 8.81 16.96
C GLY A 66 14.30 7.77 15.83
N ASN A 67 13.23 7.57 15.07
CA ASN A 67 13.21 6.71 13.88
C ASN A 67 13.13 7.59 12.61
N ILE A 68 13.49 6.98 11.48
CA ILE A 68 13.23 7.56 10.16
C ILE A 68 12.13 6.72 9.54
N GLU A 69 10.99 7.36 9.27
CA GLU A 69 9.86 6.72 8.61
C GLU A 69 9.61 7.41 7.27
N VAL A 70 9.79 6.64 6.20
CA VAL A 70 9.39 7.03 4.85
C VAL A 70 8.02 6.41 4.62
N LEU A 71 6.96 7.20 4.77
CA LEU A 71 5.60 6.75 4.50
C LEU A 71 5.28 7.03 3.03
N GLY A 72 5.71 6.12 2.16
CA GLY A 72 5.48 6.19 0.72
C GLY A 72 3.98 6.14 0.37
N ALA A 73 3.60 6.98 -0.58
CA ALA A 73 2.30 6.88 -1.23
C ALA A 73 2.19 5.51 -1.92
N PHE A 74 1.16 4.73 -1.59
CA PHE A 74 0.82 3.42 -2.18
C PHE A 74 1.81 2.26 -1.99
N ASP A 75 2.80 2.36 -1.11
CA ASP A 75 3.62 1.20 -0.79
C ASP A 75 2.76 0.17 -0.06
N GLY A 76 2.51 -0.99 -0.69
CA GLY A 76 1.80 -2.10 -0.08
C GLY A 76 2.47 -2.59 1.21
N GLY A 77 3.03 -3.80 1.22
CA GLY A 77 3.81 -4.30 2.34
C GLY A 77 3.01 -4.58 3.62
N PHE A 78 1.68 -4.68 3.57
CA PHE A 78 0.89 -5.01 4.77
C PHE A 78 1.37 -6.31 5.44
N ALA A 79 1.88 -7.27 4.68
CA ALA A 79 2.38 -8.54 5.19
C ALA A 79 3.60 -8.40 6.11
N LYS A 80 4.29 -7.26 6.12
CA LYS A 80 5.42 -6.99 7.03
C LYS A 80 4.99 -6.83 8.48
N VAL A 81 3.75 -6.39 8.70
CA VAL A 81 3.24 -6.00 10.04
C VAL A 81 1.94 -6.71 10.39
N CYS A 82 1.17 -7.13 9.40
CA CYS A 82 -0.05 -7.90 9.60
C CYS A 82 0.26 -9.40 9.69
N ARG A 83 -0.54 -10.12 10.46
CA ARG A 83 -0.48 -11.58 10.63
C ARG A 83 -1.85 -12.21 10.41
N ASP A 84 -1.92 -13.54 10.46
CA ASP A 84 -3.13 -14.33 10.25
C ASP A 84 -3.85 -13.98 8.94
N ILE A 85 -3.04 -13.77 7.89
CA ILE A 85 -3.51 -13.34 6.58
C ILE A 85 -4.23 -14.50 5.90
N MET A 86 -5.48 -14.28 5.52
CA MET A 86 -6.31 -15.28 4.86
C MET A 86 -7.23 -14.67 3.82
N LEU A 87 -7.48 -15.42 2.75
CA LEU A 87 -8.52 -15.11 1.78
C LEU A 87 -9.80 -15.80 2.21
N THR A 88 -10.87 -15.03 2.32
CA THR A 88 -12.21 -15.55 2.59
C THR A 88 -13.10 -15.28 1.39
N ASN A 89 -14.00 -16.20 1.10
CA ASN A 89 -15.08 -15.97 0.17
C ASN A 89 -16.42 -16.07 0.92
N ARG A 90 -17.39 -15.29 0.47
CA ARG A 90 -18.79 -15.38 0.91
C ARG A 90 -19.67 -15.41 -0.31
N ILE A 91 -20.70 -16.26 -0.32
CA ILE A 91 -21.66 -16.26 -1.41
C ILE A 91 -22.74 -15.20 -1.12
N VAL A 92 -22.83 -14.18 -1.98
CA VAL A 92 -23.84 -13.13 -1.91
C VAL A 92 -24.61 -13.15 -3.22
N ASN A 93 -25.93 -13.33 -3.17
CA ASN A 93 -26.80 -13.44 -4.35
C ASN A 93 -26.30 -14.47 -5.38
N GLY A 94 -25.79 -15.62 -4.91
CA GLY A 94 -25.27 -16.69 -5.76
C GLY A 94 -23.89 -16.44 -6.37
N LYS A 95 -23.23 -15.32 -6.05
CA LYS A 95 -21.87 -14.98 -6.51
C LYS A 95 -20.86 -15.00 -5.36
N PRO A 96 -19.62 -15.49 -5.58
CA PRO A 96 -18.56 -15.39 -4.57
C PRO A 96 -18.04 -13.96 -4.48
N VAL A 97 -18.01 -13.41 -3.26
CA VAL A 97 -17.35 -12.16 -2.91
C VAL A 97 -16.09 -12.48 -2.14
N TYR A 98 -14.95 -12.00 -2.63
CA TYR A 98 -13.64 -12.27 -2.05
C TYR A 98 -13.16 -11.11 -1.17
N SER A 99 -12.79 -11.42 0.07
CA SER A 99 -12.15 -10.49 1.00
C SER A 99 -10.84 -11.07 1.51
N VAL A 100 -9.81 -10.24 1.61
CA VAL A 100 -8.63 -10.56 2.43
C VAL A 100 -8.90 -10.13 3.87
N ARG A 101 -8.51 -10.97 4.83
CA ARG A 101 -8.57 -10.69 6.26
C ARG A 101 -7.17 -10.82 6.85
N ALA A 102 -6.89 -10.00 7.85
CA ALA A 102 -5.66 -10.07 8.63
C ALA A 102 -5.85 -9.46 10.01
N ILE A 103 -4.88 -9.67 10.89
CA ILE A 103 -4.72 -8.90 12.12
C ILE A 103 -3.56 -7.93 11.91
N CYS A 104 -3.84 -6.62 12.00
CA CYS A 104 -2.86 -5.56 11.77
C CYS A 104 -2.76 -4.65 13.01
N PRO A 105 -1.55 -4.25 13.44
CA PRO A 105 -1.37 -3.27 14.51
C PRO A 105 -1.64 -1.85 14.00
N ASP A 106 -2.06 -0.93 14.88
CA ASP A 106 -2.01 0.51 14.63
C ASP A 106 -0.70 1.12 15.18
N TRP A 107 -0.60 2.46 15.18
CA TRP A 107 0.58 3.19 15.64
C TRP A 107 0.81 3.13 17.17
N MET A 108 -0.14 2.58 17.94
CA MET A 108 -0.02 2.34 19.38
C MET A 108 0.18 0.85 19.69
N ASP A 109 0.58 0.05 18.70
CA ASP A 109 0.70 -1.42 18.78
C ASP A 109 -0.62 -2.13 19.14
N GLN A 110 -1.77 -1.47 18.98
CA GLN A 110 -3.06 -2.08 19.23
C GLN A 110 -3.47 -2.91 18.01
N ASN A 111 -3.83 -4.18 18.24
CA ASN A 111 -4.17 -5.10 17.18
C ASN A 111 -5.64 -5.00 16.76
N PHE A 112 -5.88 -5.01 15.45
CA PHE A 112 -7.21 -5.00 14.87
C PHE A 112 -7.38 -6.10 13.84
N LYS A 113 -8.53 -6.76 13.90
CA LYS A 113 -9.03 -7.59 12.80
C LYS A 113 -9.50 -6.64 11.71
N THR A 114 -8.94 -6.77 10.52
CA THR A 114 -9.32 -5.97 9.37
C THR A 114 -9.68 -6.84 8.18
N GLU A 115 -10.70 -6.41 7.42
CA GLU A 115 -11.21 -7.09 6.24
C GLU A 115 -11.33 -6.10 5.08
N LEU A 116 -10.67 -6.42 3.96
CA LEU A 116 -10.72 -5.63 2.74
C LEU A 116 -11.38 -6.45 1.63
N GLN A 117 -12.50 -5.93 1.11
CA GLN A 117 -13.20 -6.53 -0.04
C GLN A 117 -12.43 -6.23 -1.32
N LEU A 118 -11.92 -7.28 -1.98
CA LEU A 118 -10.99 -7.14 -3.10
C LEU A 118 -11.68 -6.64 -4.38
N ASN A 119 -12.99 -6.80 -4.51
CA ASN A 119 -13.75 -6.29 -5.65
C ASN A 119 -13.71 -4.76 -5.77
N ARG A 120 -13.40 -4.07 -4.67
CA ARG A 120 -13.23 -2.62 -4.68
C ARG A 120 -11.81 -2.19 -5.09
N CYS A 121 -10.88 -3.13 -5.17
CA CYS A 121 -9.46 -2.88 -5.39
C CYS A 121 -8.91 -3.53 -6.67
N LEU A 122 -9.63 -4.50 -7.25
CA LEU A 122 -9.15 -5.32 -8.36
C LEU A 122 -10.17 -5.37 -9.50
N MET A 123 -9.68 -5.36 -10.73
CA MET A 123 -10.43 -5.62 -11.96
C MET A 123 -9.90 -6.86 -12.70
N ASN A 124 -10.76 -7.43 -13.55
CA ASN A 124 -10.35 -8.36 -14.59
C ASN A 124 -10.09 -7.60 -15.89
N ASP A 125 -8.82 -7.45 -16.28
CA ASP A 125 -8.42 -6.89 -17.58
C ASP A 125 -8.13 -8.03 -18.56
N PHE A 126 -9.17 -8.47 -19.27
CA PHE A 126 -9.08 -9.50 -20.32
C PHE A 126 -8.39 -10.80 -19.86
N GLY A 127 -8.71 -11.27 -18.66
CA GLY A 127 -8.15 -12.46 -18.03
C GLY A 127 -7.02 -12.18 -17.05
N HIS A 128 -6.56 -10.94 -16.95
CA HIS A 128 -5.46 -10.55 -16.07
C HIS A 128 -5.96 -9.70 -14.90
N LEU A 129 -5.67 -10.12 -13.67
CA LEU A 129 -5.96 -9.31 -12.50
C LEU A 129 -5.10 -8.03 -12.50
N LYS A 130 -5.72 -6.89 -12.24
CA LYS A 130 -5.05 -5.60 -12.09
C LYS A 130 -5.64 -4.79 -10.94
N TRP A 131 -4.81 -3.96 -10.33
CA TRP A 131 -5.27 -2.95 -9.37
C TRP A 131 -6.15 -1.91 -10.06
N ALA A 132 -7.34 -1.68 -9.51
CA ALA A 132 -8.31 -0.72 -10.03
C ALA A 132 -9.28 -0.30 -8.91
N ASN A 133 -9.72 0.95 -8.95
CA ASN A 133 -10.77 1.42 -8.04
C ASN A 133 -12.13 0.87 -8.50
N LEU A 134 -12.86 0.21 -7.60
CA LEU A 134 -14.16 -0.42 -7.91
C LEU A 134 -14.08 -1.32 -9.15
N GLY A 135 -13.06 -2.17 -9.21
CA GLY A 135 -12.77 -2.96 -10.40
C GLY A 135 -13.70 -4.16 -10.64
N HIS A 136 -14.45 -4.60 -9.62
CA HIS A 136 -15.44 -5.69 -9.72
C HIS A 136 -14.92 -6.98 -10.38
N PHE A 137 -13.66 -7.36 -10.13
CA PHE A 137 -13.07 -8.54 -10.77
C PHE A 137 -13.88 -9.83 -10.55
N ASP A 138 -14.57 -9.95 -9.41
CA ASP A 138 -15.39 -11.09 -9.01
C ASP A 138 -16.64 -11.30 -9.89
N ASP A 139 -17.00 -10.35 -10.75
CA ASP A 139 -18.04 -10.56 -11.77
C ASP A 139 -17.60 -11.51 -12.88
N SER A 140 -16.28 -11.71 -13.06
CA SER A 140 -15.73 -12.53 -14.15
C SER A 140 -14.49 -13.35 -13.76
N CYS A 141 -14.15 -13.38 -12.48
CA CYS A 141 -13.10 -14.20 -11.91
C CYS A 141 -13.63 -15.06 -10.77
N TYR A 142 -13.12 -16.28 -10.66
CA TYR A 142 -13.55 -17.28 -9.69
C TYR A 142 -12.39 -18.20 -9.29
N ASP A 143 -12.66 -19.15 -8.40
CA ASP A 143 -11.68 -20.11 -7.86
C ASP A 143 -10.41 -19.44 -7.27
N CYS A 144 -10.58 -18.27 -6.66
CA CYS A 144 -9.46 -17.55 -6.09
C CYS A 144 -8.91 -18.22 -4.83
N LYS A 145 -7.59 -18.29 -4.73
CA LYS A 145 -6.84 -18.87 -3.61
C LYS A 145 -5.58 -18.07 -3.31
N LEU A 146 -5.18 -18.02 -2.04
CA LEU A 146 -3.84 -17.56 -1.69
C LEU A 146 -2.81 -18.60 -2.14
N LEU A 147 -1.75 -18.11 -2.76
CA LEU A 147 -0.55 -18.90 -3.06
C LEU A 147 0.48 -18.80 -1.95
N SER A 148 0.54 -17.64 -1.28
CA SER A 148 1.39 -17.39 -0.10
C SER A 148 0.64 -16.46 0.86
N ALA A 149 0.85 -16.66 2.16
CA ALA A 149 0.27 -15.85 3.23
C ALA A 149 1.34 -15.12 4.08
N THR A 150 2.61 -15.15 3.67
CA THR A 150 3.75 -14.57 4.39
C THR A 150 4.67 -13.84 3.42
N ASP A 151 5.16 -12.65 3.81
CA ASP A 151 6.16 -11.77 3.15
C ASP A 151 5.84 -11.30 1.72
N ASP A 152 5.31 -12.16 0.85
CA ASP A 152 4.94 -11.95 -0.54
C ASP A 152 3.55 -12.55 -0.79
N VAL A 153 2.53 -11.96 -0.15
CA VAL A 153 1.15 -12.44 -0.21
C VAL A 153 0.64 -12.33 -1.65
N LYS A 154 0.39 -13.48 -2.27
CA LYS A 154 -0.06 -13.61 -3.66
C LYS A 154 -1.39 -14.34 -3.72
N MET A 155 -2.25 -13.92 -4.63
CA MET A 155 -3.52 -14.55 -4.92
C MET A 155 -3.55 -15.01 -6.37
N ALA A 156 -3.96 -16.25 -6.61
CA ALA A 156 -4.30 -16.74 -7.93
C ALA A 156 -5.80 -16.84 -8.10
N CYS A 157 -6.31 -16.56 -9.29
CA CYS A 157 -7.70 -16.74 -9.70
C CYS A 157 -7.78 -17.29 -11.11
N THR A 158 -8.94 -17.81 -11.48
CA THR A 158 -9.32 -18.09 -12.87
C THR A 158 -10.21 -16.94 -13.34
N CYS A 159 -9.85 -16.29 -14.46
CA CYS A 159 -10.56 -15.10 -14.96
C CYS A 159 -10.97 -15.26 -16.42
N ALA A 160 -12.12 -14.70 -16.78
CA ALA A 160 -12.65 -14.75 -18.14
C ALA A 160 -11.88 -13.85 -19.11
N VAL A 161 -11.71 -14.33 -20.34
CA VAL A 161 -11.08 -13.64 -21.49
C VAL A 161 -12.17 -13.32 -22.53
N GLY A 162 -13.23 -12.66 -22.08
CA GLY A 162 -14.45 -12.46 -22.89
C GLY A 162 -15.04 -13.80 -23.36
N ALA A 163 -15.42 -13.89 -24.64
CA ALA A 163 -15.99 -15.11 -25.23
C ALA A 163 -14.96 -16.23 -25.48
N LYS A 164 -13.66 -16.00 -25.22
CA LYS A 164 -12.57 -16.92 -25.55
C LYS A 164 -12.30 -17.97 -24.46
N GLY A 165 -13.09 -17.98 -23.39
CA GLY A 165 -12.92 -18.88 -22.25
C GLY A 165 -12.23 -18.18 -21.08
N THR A 166 -11.42 -18.93 -20.32
CA THR A 166 -10.81 -18.44 -19.07
C THR A 166 -9.33 -18.79 -18.99
N ILE A 167 -8.57 -17.99 -18.25
CA ILE A 167 -7.16 -18.24 -17.95
C ILE A 167 -6.88 -18.13 -16.45
N GLY A 168 -5.82 -18.80 -16.00
CA GLY A 168 -5.27 -18.58 -14.66
C GLY A 168 -4.44 -17.29 -14.62
N THR A 169 -4.60 -16.52 -13.56
CA THR A 169 -3.87 -15.26 -13.34
C THR A 169 -3.49 -15.12 -11.88
N THR A 170 -2.45 -14.34 -11.60
CA THR A 170 -1.90 -14.13 -10.25
C THR A 170 -1.66 -12.65 -10.02
N ILE A 171 -1.91 -12.18 -8.80
CA ILE A 171 -1.62 -10.82 -8.36
C ILE A 171 -0.94 -10.84 -6.99
N ALA A 172 0.06 -9.97 -6.81
CA ALA A 172 0.73 -9.77 -5.53
C ALA A 172 -0.08 -8.77 -4.70
N LEU A 173 -0.87 -9.28 -3.76
CA LEU A 173 -1.67 -8.46 -2.83
C LEU A 173 -0.78 -7.56 -1.98
N ASN A 174 0.42 -8.03 -1.63
CA ASN A 174 1.39 -7.27 -0.88
C ASN A 174 1.97 -6.07 -1.66
N GLU A 175 1.81 -5.99 -2.98
CA GLU A 175 2.26 -4.80 -3.72
C GLU A 175 1.28 -3.63 -3.58
N GLY A 176 -0.03 -3.90 -3.51
CA GLY A 176 -1.06 -2.87 -3.52
C GLY A 176 -1.87 -2.71 -2.23
N ILE A 177 -1.65 -3.54 -1.21
CA ILE A 177 -2.32 -3.40 0.09
C ILE A 177 -1.30 -3.04 1.16
N ARG A 178 -1.60 -1.98 1.93
CA ARG A 178 -0.81 -1.54 3.07
C ARG A 178 -1.61 -1.58 4.37
N ASN A 179 -0.91 -1.49 5.49
CA ASN A 179 -1.53 -1.26 6.80
C ASN A 179 -1.63 0.24 7.07
N GLN A 180 -2.85 0.78 7.12
CA GLN A 180 -3.16 2.16 7.48
C GLN A 180 -3.76 2.20 8.88
N GLY A 181 -2.90 2.30 9.91
CA GLY A 181 -3.33 2.38 11.31
C GLY A 181 -4.24 1.22 11.72
N GLY A 182 -3.84 -0.01 11.46
CA GLY A 182 -4.61 -1.22 11.80
C GLY A 182 -5.72 -1.59 10.79
N ALA A 183 -5.91 -0.82 9.72
CA ALA A 183 -6.84 -1.13 8.64
C ALA A 183 -6.09 -1.39 7.33
N MET A 184 -6.44 -2.47 6.60
CA MET A 184 -5.89 -2.70 5.27
C MET A 184 -6.40 -1.65 4.26
N TRP A 185 -5.52 -1.09 3.42
CA TRP A 185 -5.88 -0.05 2.45
C TRP A 185 -5.24 -0.32 1.09
N CYS A 186 -6.02 -0.22 0.01
CA CYS A 186 -5.56 -0.41 -1.37
C CYS A 186 -5.45 0.89 -2.18
N GLY A 187 -5.20 2.01 -1.48
CA GLY A 187 -5.06 3.33 -2.10
C GLY A 187 -6.37 4.09 -2.31
N THR A 188 -7.47 3.41 -2.63
CA THR A 188 -8.79 4.05 -2.82
C THR A 188 -9.84 3.56 -1.82
N GLN A 189 -9.65 2.38 -1.25
CA GLN A 189 -10.63 1.72 -0.41
C GLN A 189 -9.94 1.26 0.87
N ILE A 190 -10.58 1.55 2.00
CA ILE A 190 -10.15 1.13 3.33
C ILE A 190 -11.00 -0.05 3.79
N GLY A 191 -10.33 -1.07 4.34
CA GLY A 191 -10.96 -2.22 4.95
C GLY A 191 -11.70 -1.84 6.22
N THR A 192 -12.62 -2.71 6.64
CA THR A 192 -13.22 -2.59 7.98
C THR A 192 -12.15 -2.89 9.03
N ARG A 193 -12.32 -2.35 10.23
CA ARG A 193 -11.40 -2.52 11.35
C ARG A 193 -12.20 -2.68 12.64
N VAL A 194 -11.96 -3.76 13.37
CA VAL A 194 -12.53 -4.01 14.71
C VAL A 194 -11.43 -4.50 15.65
N PRO A 195 -11.47 -4.16 16.96
CA PRO A 195 -10.48 -4.65 17.92
C PRO A 195 -10.33 -6.18 17.85
N ALA A 196 -9.07 -6.66 17.87
CA ALA A 196 -8.75 -8.08 17.73
C ALA A 196 -8.97 -8.88 19.02
#